data_AF-A0A7S3RC86-F1
#
_entry.id   AF-A0A7S3RC86-F1
#
_cell.length_a   1.000
_cell.length_b   1.000
_cell.length_c   1.000
_cell.angle_alpha   90.00
_cell.angle_beta   90.00
_cell.angle_gamma   90.00
#
_symmetry.space_group_name_H-M   'P 1'
#
loop_
_entity.id
_entity.type
_entity.pdbx_description
1 polymer ?
#
loop_
_entity_poly.entity_id
_entity_poly.type
_entity_poly.pdbx_seq_one_letter_code
_entity_poly.pdbx_strand_id
1 'polypeptide(L)'
;VNATEVTVEKYVANKRAQQETINEYLDSIEDILSPGMPLQVAFSASSAEADGDGAAAGEGAAAESSDGDGGPNPKRQRQNSIGSQLLETLSTELGLTAAQVDELSGQKGFIHSDREIKAQCTALIKELRVRVSEHIKTSQTITDCLRRILTPLQVAKFLVWVERNQRSMDLLNTMFQSDDAAQ
;
A
#
# COMPACT_ATOMS: atom_id res chain seq x y z
N VAL A 1 13.53 -38.24 16.92
CA VAL A 1 12.64 -37.11 16.53
C VAL A 1 11.27 -37.70 16.25
N ASN A 2 10.25 -37.31 17.02
CA ASN A 2 8.93 -37.95 16.99
C ASN A 2 8.13 -37.48 15.76
N ALA A 3 7.50 -38.41 15.04
CA ALA A 3 6.73 -38.14 13.80
C ALA A 3 5.62 -37.08 13.95
N THR A 4 5.21 -36.75 15.18
CA THR A 4 4.18 -35.75 15.50
C THR A 4 4.73 -34.32 15.55
N GLU A 5 5.97 -34.17 16.01
CA GLU A 5 6.71 -32.90 15.99
C GLU A 5 6.91 -32.46 14.53
N VAL A 6 7.23 -33.43 13.67
CA VAL A 6 7.31 -33.28 12.21
C VAL A 6 6.00 -32.79 11.60
N THR A 7 4.83 -33.19 12.12
CA THR A 7 3.52 -32.74 11.60
C THR A 7 3.25 -31.27 11.92
N VAL A 8 3.55 -30.82 13.15
CA VAL A 8 3.34 -29.42 13.53
C VAL A 8 4.36 -28.51 12.84
N GLU A 9 5.61 -28.96 12.73
CA GLU A 9 6.63 -28.26 11.92
C GLU A 9 6.23 -28.16 10.45
N LYS A 10 5.71 -29.24 9.87
CA LYS A 10 5.19 -29.24 8.49
C LYS A 10 4.03 -28.26 8.32
N TYR A 11 3.14 -28.15 9.31
CA TYR A 11 2.04 -27.17 9.28
C TYR A 11 2.57 -25.72 9.28
N VAL A 12 3.51 -25.41 10.17
CA VAL A 12 4.15 -24.08 10.25
C VAL A 12 4.92 -23.76 8.96
N ALA A 13 5.69 -24.73 8.46
CA ALA A 13 6.44 -24.60 7.21
C ALA A 13 5.49 -24.37 6.01
N ASN A 14 4.36 -25.08 5.97
CA ASN A 14 3.35 -24.87 4.94
C ASN A 14 2.77 -23.45 4.99
N LYS A 15 2.49 -22.91 6.18
CA LYS A 15 2.02 -21.52 6.35
C LYS A 15 3.05 -20.49 5.87
N ARG A 16 4.34 -20.72 6.10
CA ARG A 16 5.40 -19.85 5.55
C ARG A 16 5.51 -19.95 4.03
N ALA A 17 5.45 -21.17 3.47
CA ALA A 17 5.45 -21.35 2.03
C ALA A 17 4.25 -20.65 1.36
N GLN A 18 3.06 -20.71 1.98
CA GLN A 18 1.90 -19.95 1.52
C GLN A 18 2.14 -18.43 1.53
N GLN A 19 2.88 -17.90 2.52
CA GLN A 19 3.26 -16.49 2.57
C GLN A 19 4.17 -16.10 1.40
N GLU A 20 5.17 -16.93 1.12
CA GLU A 20 6.10 -16.72 0.01
C GLU A 20 5.34 -16.69 -1.31
N THR A 21 4.44 -17.65 -1.54
CA THR A 21 3.57 -17.65 -2.73
C THR A 21 2.69 -16.41 -2.81
N ILE A 22 2.11 -15.94 -1.70
CA ILE A 22 1.32 -14.70 -1.69
C ILE A 22 2.21 -13.51 -2.06
N ASN A 23 3.44 -13.42 -1.54
CA ASN A 23 4.37 -12.35 -1.86
C ASN A 23 4.74 -12.35 -3.35
N GLU A 24 5.02 -13.53 -3.94
CA GLU A 24 5.30 -13.66 -5.37
C GLU A 24 4.15 -13.16 -6.24
N TYR A 25 2.89 -13.46 -5.87
CA TYR A 25 1.73 -12.92 -6.57
C TYR A 25 1.60 -11.40 -6.42
N LEU A 26 1.91 -10.87 -5.24
CA LEU A 26 1.89 -9.42 -5.01
C LEU A 26 2.99 -8.70 -5.80
N ASP A 27 4.17 -9.31 -5.92
CA ASP A 27 5.27 -8.82 -6.76
C ASP A 27 4.85 -8.83 -8.24
N SER A 28 4.20 -9.92 -8.70
CA SER A 28 3.68 -10.01 -10.07
C SER A 28 2.65 -8.92 -10.38
N ILE A 29 1.79 -8.58 -9.41
CA ILE A 29 0.82 -7.49 -9.55
C ILE A 29 1.54 -6.13 -9.57
N GLU A 30 2.55 -5.94 -8.72
CA GLU A 30 3.36 -4.72 -8.68
C GLU A 30 4.14 -4.49 -10.00
N ASP A 31 4.62 -5.57 -10.62
CA ASP A 31 5.25 -5.55 -11.94
C ASP A 31 4.26 -5.16 -13.05
N ILE A 32 3.04 -5.74 -13.04
CA ILE A 32 1.98 -5.38 -14.00
C ILE A 32 1.58 -3.90 -13.85
N LEU A 33 1.53 -3.41 -12.61
CA LEU A 33 1.23 -2.02 -12.30
C LEU A 33 2.40 -1.06 -12.60
N SER A 34 3.58 -1.59 -12.93
CA SER A 34 4.77 -0.80 -13.25
C SER A 34 4.88 -0.64 -14.76
N PRO A 35 4.41 0.49 -15.35
CA PRO A 35 4.61 0.72 -16.76
C PRO A 35 6.11 0.83 -17.03
N GLY A 36 6.54 0.47 -18.25
CA GLY A 36 7.94 0.57 -18.65
C GLY A 36 8.49 1.99 -18.50
N MET A 37 9.81 2.10 -18.35
CA MET A 37 10.56 3.35 -18.16
C MET A 37 10.06 4.55 -19.00
N PRO A 38 9.78 4.42 -20.31
CA PRO A 38 9.32 5.55 -21.12
C PRO A 38 7.96 6.12 -20.70
N LEU A 39 7.02 5.25 -20.32
CA LEU A 39 5.69 5.64 -19.87
C LEU A 39 5.75 6.20 -18.44
N GLN A 40 6.63 5.68 -17.58
CA GLN A 40 6.88 6.29 -16.27
C GLN A 40 7.41 7.73 -16.42
N VAL A 41 8.39 7.97 -17.29
CA VAL A 41 8.97 9.32 -17.46
C VAL A 41 7.97 10.28 -18.11
N ALA A 42 7.21 9.81 -19.10
CA ALA A 42 6.20 10.63 -19.77
C ALA A 42 5.07 11.08 -18.83
N PHE A 43 4.77 10.30 -17.79
CA PHE A 43 3.59 10.50 -16.94
C PHE A 43 3.91 10.70 -15.45
N SER A 44 5.20 10.72 -15.07
CA SER A 44 5.61 11.14 -13.73
C SER A 44 5.38 12.64 -13.61
N ALA A 45 4.46 13.07 -12.75
CA ALA A 45 4.47 14.46 -12.32
C ALA A 45 5.79 14.66 -11.56
N SER A 46 6.62 15.57 -12.07
CA SER A 46 7.71 16.16 -11.31
C SER A 46 7.08 16.91 -10.13
N SER A 47 6.85 16.19 -9.03
CA SER A 47 6.73 16.79 -7.70
C SER A 47 8.14 16.99 -7.19
N ALA A 48 8.86 17.94 -7.79
CA ALA A 48 10.05 18.52 -7.18
C ALA A 48 9.59 19.52 -6.10
N GLU A 49 8.95 19.01 -5.05
CA GLU A 49 8.81 19.70 -3.77
C GLU A 49 9.90 19.13 -2.88
N ALA A 50 11.09 19.70 -3.01
CA ALA A 50 12.15 19.56 -2.02
C ALA A 50 11.82 20.50 -0.86
N ASP A 51 10.94 20.10 0.06
CA ASP A 51 10.87 20.71 1.38
C ASP A 51 11.86 19.98 2.29
N GLY A 52 13.10 20.47 2.26
CA GLY A 52 14.05 20.27 3.34
C GLY A 52 13.61 21.13 4.52
N ASP A 53 12.91 20.51 5.46
CA ASP A 53 12.57 21.12 6.75
C ASP A 53 13.84 21.21 7.62
N GLY A 54 14.63 22.25 7.35
CA GLY A 54 15.73 22.70 8.18
C GLY A 54 15.17 23.59 9.28
N ALA A 55 15.03 23.01 10.47
CA ALA A 55 14.68 23.69 11.70
C ALA A 55 15.57 24.92 11.97
N ALA A 56 15.01 26.13 11.88
CA ALA A 56 15.36 27.28 12.70
C ALA A 56 14.43 28.46 12.41
N ALA A 57 13.47 28.73 13.30
CA ALA A 57 12.90 30.07 13.43
C ALA A 57 12.59 30.33 14.91
N GLY A 58 13.46 31.11 15.55
CA GLY A 58 13.07 31.94 16.69
C GLY A 58 12.32 33.14 16.13
N GLU A 59 11.11 33.35 16.61
CA GLU A 59 10.22 34.43 16.19
C GLU A 59 10.33 35.60 17.17
N GLY A 60 10.65 36.77 16.63
CA GLY A 60 10.54 38.07 17.29
C GLY A 60 9.69 38.99 16.42
N ALA A 61 8.55 39.39 16.99
CA ALA A 61 7.57 40.40 16.60
C ALA A 61 7.96 41.47 15.55
N ALA A 62 7.00 41.86 14.69
CA ALA A 62 6.19 43.08 14.87
C ALA A 62 5.29 43.37 13.65
N ALA A 63 4.22 44.10 13.93
CA ALA A 63 3.12 44.51 13.06
C ALA A 63 3.54 45.41 11.88
N GLU A 64 2.72 45.44 10.81
CA GLU A 64 1.94 46.63 10.43
C GLU A 64 1.02 46.37 9.22
N SER A 65 -0.08 47.11 9.22
CA SER A 65 -1.22 47.13 8.30
C SER A 65 -0.94 47.84 6.96
N SER A 66 -1.60 47.44 5.87
CA SER A 66 -2.14 48.37 4.87
C SER A 66 -3.10 47.69 3.88
N ASP A 67 -4.25 48.32 3.66
CA ASP A 67 -5.20 48.11 2.57
C ASP A 67 -4.57 48.30 1.17
N GLY A 68 -5.14 47.65 0.15
CA GLY A 68 -4.97 48.05 -1.26
C GLY A 68 -4.93 46.90 -2.30
N ASP A 69 -6.04 46.75 -3.03
CA ASP A 69 -6.15 46.54 -4.48
C ASP A 69 -5.19 45.60 -5.27
N GLY A 70 -5.80 44.69 -6.07
CA GLY A 70 -5.28 44.26 -7.38
C GLY A 70 -4.13 43.24 -7.44
N GLY A 71 -4.43 41.99 -7.87
CA GLY A 71 -3.42 41.17 -8.56
C GLY A 71 -3.69 39.65 -8.57
N PRO A 72 -3.71 38.98 -9.74
CA PRO A 72 -3.79 37.52 -9.81
C PRO A 72 -2.49 36.92 -9.24
N ASN A 73 -2.68 35.95 -8.34
CA ASN A 73 -1.63 35.26 -7.59
C ASN A 73 -0.51 34.69 -8.52
N PRO A 74 0.73 35.22 -8.50
CA PRO A 74 1.77 34.92 -9.50
C PRO A 74 2.36 33.50 -9.41
N LYS A 75 2.08 32.77 -8.31
CA LYS A 75 2.57 31.40 -8.12
C LYS A 75 1.85 30.37 -9.00
N ARG A 76 0.56 30.57 -9.30
CA ARG A 76 -0.20 29.71 -10.24
C ARG A 76 0.16 29.99 -11.71
N GLN A 77 0.49 31.23 -12.03
CA GLN A 77 0.74 31.65 -13.42
C GLN A 77 2.08 31.12 -13.97
N ARG A 78 3.10 30.96 -13.12
CA ARG A 78 4.40 30.39 -13.53
C ARG A 78 4.34 28.88 -13.83
N GLN A 79 3.55 28.11 -13.10
CA GLN A 79 3.44 26.66 -13.33
C GLN A 79 2.74 26.34 -14.66
N ASN A 80 1.74 27.14 -15.04
CA ASN A 80 1.09 27.03 -16.35
C ASN A 80 2.03 27.36 -17.52
N SER A 81 3.07 28.18 -17.30
CA SER A 81 4.02 28.61 -18.33
C SER A 81 5.07 27.55 -18.70
N ILE A 82 5.49 26.71 -17.75
CA ILE A 82 6.55 25.71 -17.99
C ILE A 82 5.95 24.49 -18.72
N GLY A 83 4.78 24.02 -18.28
CA GLY A 83 4.09 22.90 -18.90
C GLY A 83 3.60 23.19 -20.32
N SER A 84 3.33 24.46 -20.65
CA SER A 84 2.99 24.88 -22.02
C SER A 84 4.23 24.96 -22.91
N GLN A 85 5.36 25.50 -22.42
CA GLN A 85 6.63 25.54 -23.16
C GLN A 85 7.18 24.14 -23.49
N LEU A 86 7.09 23.19 -22.56
CA LEU A 86 7.50 21.79 -22.81
C LEU A 86 6.59 21.11 -23.84
N LEU A 87 5.28 21.37 -23.79
CA LEU A 87 4.33 20.82 -24.75
C LEU A 87 4.55 21.40 -26.16
N GLU A 88 4.88 22.68 -26.27
CA GLU A 88 5.23 23.35 -27.52
C GLU A 88 6.53 22.80 -28.12
N THR A 89 7.54 22.55 -27.28
CA THR A 89 8.80 21.90 -27.70
C THR A 89 8.53 20.48 -28.21
N LEU A 90 7.76 19.67 -27.46
CA LEU A 90 7.35 18.33 -27.88
C LEU A 90 6.54 18.35 -29.17
N SER A 91 5.62 19.30 -29.33
CA SER A 91 4.82 19.46 -30.55
C SER A 91 5.69 19.74 -31.77
N THR A 92 6.75 20.51 -31.59
CA THR A 92 7.68 20.87 -32.66
C THR A 92 8.58 19.69 -33.02
N GLU A 93 9.14 19.00 -32.02
CA GLU A 93 10.01 17.83 -32.20
C GLU A 93 9.27 16.62 -32.81
N LEU A 94 8.01 16.40 -32.45
CA LEU A 94 7.19 15.29 -32.94
C LEU A 94 6.38 15.63 -34.19
N GLY A 95 6.36 16.89 -34.63
CA GLY A 95 5.57 17.36 -35.76
C GLY A 95 4.06 17.21 -35.55
N LEU A 96 3.56 17.47 -34.34
CA LEU A 96 2.15 17.30 -34.00
C LEU A 96 1.28 18.42 -34.60
N THR A 97 0.08 18.07 -35.04
CA THR A 97 -0.93 19.04 -35.46
C THR A 97 -1.59 19.70 -34.25
N ALA A 98 -2.13 20.91 -34.42
CA ALA A 98 -2.82 21.64 -33.34
C ALA A 98 -3.97 20.81 -32.71
N ALA A 99 -4.68 20.02 -33.51
CA ALA A 99 -5.72 19.12 -33.01
C ALA A 99 -5.16 17.97 -32.14
N GLN A 100 -3.99 17.42 -32.49
CA GLN A 100 -3.33 16.39 -31.69
C GLN A 100 -2.79 16.96 -30.37
N VAL A 101 -2.31 18.20 -30.36
CA VAL A 101 -1.85 18.89 -29.14
C VAL A 101 -3.01 19.15 -28.19
N ASP A 102 -4.15 19.57 -28.72
CA ASP A 102 -5.37 19.81 -27.93
C ASP A 102 -5.86 18.51 -27.29
N GLU A 103 -5.93 17.41 -28.06
CA GLU A 103 -6.31 16.08 -27.57
C GLU A 103 -5.32 15.54 -26.50
N LEU A 104 -4.01 15.70 -26.72
CA LEU A 104 -2.97 15.33 -25.74
C LEU A 104 -3.09 16.14 -24.44
N SER A 105 -3.47 17.42 -24.55
CA SER A 105 -3.71 18.26 -23.39
C SER A 105 -4.94 17.79 -22.59
N GLY A 106 -5.99 17.31 -23.29
CA GLY A 106 -7.17 16.68 -22.70
C GLY A 106 -6.88 15.35 -22.00
N GLN A 107 -5.89 14.58 -22.48
CA GLN A 107 -5.50 13.30 -21.87
C GLN A 107 -4.84 13.42 -20.49
N LYS A 108 -4.34 14.60 -20.10
CA LYS A 108 -3.67 14.83 -18.81
C LYS A 108 -4.52 14.44 -17.60
N GLY A 109 -5.84 14.63 -17.67
CA GLY A 109 -6.76 14.24 -16.59
C GLY A 109 -6.87 12.72 -16.40
N PHE A 110 -6.91 11.96 -17.51
CA PHE A 110 -6.94 10.51 -17.48
C PHE A 110 -5.64 9.92 -16.93
N ILE A 111 -4.50 10.49 -17.31
CA ILE A 111 -3.18 10.10 -16.79
C ILE A 111 -3.09 10.32 -15.28
N HIS A 112 -3.60 11.45 -14.78
CA HIS A 112 -3.61 11.73 -13.34
C HIS A 112 -4.50 10.73 -12.58
N SER A 113 -5.68 10.43 -13.11
CA SER A 113 -6.60 9.45 -12.53
C SER A 113 -6.00 8.04 -12.49
N ASP A 114 -5.37 7.59 -13.58
CA ASP A 114 -4.68 6.30 -13.66
C ASP A 114 -3.54 6.20 -12.63
N ARG A 115 -2.77 7.28 -12.47
CA ARG A 115 -1.71 7.36 -11.45
C ARG A 115 -2.26 7.25 -10.03
N GLU A 116 -3.38 7.91 -9.76
CA GLU A 116 -4.03 7.85 -8.44
C GLU A 116 -4.52 6.42 -8.17
N ILE A 117 -5.16 5.77 -9.14
CA ILE A 117 -5.60 4.38 -9.04
C ILE A 117 -4.40 3.46 -8.78
N LYS A 118 -3.30 3.63 -9.52
CA LYS A 118 -2.06 2.87 -9.29
C LYS A 118 -1.53 3.08 -7.87
N ALA A 119 -1.50 4.32 -7.39
CA ALA A 119 -1.03 4.63 -6.04
C ALA A 119 -1.89 3.93 -4.98
N GLN A 120 -3.22 3.91 -5.16
CA GLN A 120 -4.15 3.19 -4.31
C GLN A 120 -3.91 1.67 -4.36
N CYS A 121 -3.77 1.08 -5.54
CA CYS A 121 -3.45 -0.34 -5.69
C CYS A 121 -2.14 -0.71 -4.98
N THR A 122 -1.11 0.13 -5.13
CA THR A 122 0.20 -0.08 -4.48
C THR A 122 0.08 0.01 -2.96
N ALA A 123 -0.71 0.96 -2.44
CA ALA A 123 -0.95 1.08 -1.00
C ALA A 123 -1.68 -0.16 -0.44
N LEU A 124 -2.71 -0.65 -1.13
CA LEU A 124 -3.43 -1.87 -0.76
C LEU A 124 -2.54 -3.11 -0.77
N ILE A 125 -1.64 -3.24 -1.75
CA ILE A 125 -0.66 -4.34 -1.80
C ILE A 125 0.26 -4.31 -0.57
N LYS A 126 0.78 -3.14 -0.21
CA LYS A 126 1.62 -2.98 0.99
C LYS A 126 0.87 -3.32 2.27
N GLU A 127 -0.36 -2.85 2.40
CA GLU A 127 -1.23 -3.16 3.53
C GLU A 127 -1.52 -4.66 3.64
N LEU A 128 -1.78 -5.32 2.52
CA LEU A 128 -2.00 -6.77 2.49
C LEU A 128 -0.75 -7.56 2.90
N ARG A 129 0.45 -7.16 2.45
CA ARG A 129 1.73 -7.77 2.89
C ARG A 129 1.90 -7.69 4.41
N VAL A 130 1.58 -6.53 5.00
CA VAL A 130 1.64 -6.32 6.46
C VAL A 130 0.65 -7.23 7.18
N ARG A 131 -0.63 -7.22 6.79
CA ARG A 131 -1.68 -8.03 7.43
C ARG A 131 -1.40 -9.53 7.36
N VAL A 132 -0.93 -10.04 6.22
CA VAL A 132 -0.57 -11.46 6.07
C VAL A 132 0.59 -11.82 7.00
N SER A 133 1.60 -10.95 7.08
CA SER A 133 2.75 -11.16 7.96
C SER A 133 2.36 -11.15 9.44
N GLU A 134 1.48 -10.22 9.84
CA GLU A 134 0.91 -10.17 11.20
C GLU A 134 0.10 -11.42 11.52
N HIS A 135 -0.79 -11.85 10.63
CA HIS A 135 -1.58 -13.07 10.81
C HIS A 135 -0.69 -14.30 11.02
N ILE A 136 0.41 -14.43 10.26
CA ILE A 136 1.34 -15.55 10.42
C ILE A 136 2.09 -15.50 11.75
N LYS A 137 2.55 -14.32 12.17
CA LYS A 137 3.16 -14.13 13.50
C LYS A 137 2.19 -14.49 14.62
N THR A 138 0.94 -14.06 14.52
CA THR A 138 -0.12 -14.40 15.48
C THR A 138 -0.40 -15.90 15.49
N SER A 139 -0.51 -16.53 14.32
CA SER A 139 -0.72 -17.99 14.20
C SER A 139 0.45 -18.79 14.81
N GLN A 140 1.69 -18.34 14.61
CA GLN A 140 2.87 -18.92 15.23
C GLN A 140 2.82 -18.79 16.76
N THR A 141 2.50 -17.59 17.25
CA THR A 141 2.37 -17.31 18.69
C THR A 141 1.30 -18.20 19.33
N ILE A 142 0.13 -18.34 18.70
CA ILE A 142 -0.94 -19.24 19.15
C ILE A 142 -0.42 -20.68 19.20
N THR A 143 0.28 -21.13 18.16
CA THR A 143 0.84 -22.48 18.09
C THR A 143 1.85 -22.73 19.22
N ASP A 144 2.69 -21.75 19.54
CA ASP A 144 3.66 -21.84 20.63
C ASP A 144 3.01 -21.82 22.00
N CYS A 145 1.93 -21.02 22.19
CA CYS A 145 1.08 -21.09 23.37
C CYS A 145 0.44 -22.48 23.56
N LEU A 146 -0.06 -23.08 22.48
CA LEU A 146 -0.63 -24.44 22.53
C LEU A 146 0.43 -25.46 22.93
N ARG A 147 1.66 -25.37 22.38
CA ARG A 147 2.78 -26.28 22.74
C ARG A 147 3.24 -26.14 24.19
N ARG A 148 3.02 -24.99 24.83
CA ARG A 148 3.34 -24.80 26.25
C ARG A 148 2.41 -25.59 27.17
N ILE A 149 1.18 -25.89 26.71
CA ILE A 149 0.12 -26.52 27.53
C ILE A 149 -0.13 -27.97 27.09
N LEU A 150 0.07 -28.27 25.81
CA LEU A 150 -0.24 -29.54 25.18
C LEU A 150 1.02 -30.23 24.67
N THR A 151 1.04 -31.55 24.73
CA THR A 151 2.07 -32.35 24.07
C THR A 151 1.99 -32.19 22.54
N PRO A 152 3.08 -32.39 21.79
CA PRO A 152 3.06 -32.25 20.32
C PRO A 152 1.98 -33.10 19.63
N LEU A 153 1.69 -34.30 20.16
CA LEU A 153 0.61 -35.15 19.64
C LEU A 153 -0.79 -34.54 19.87
N GLN A 154 -1.01 -33.92 21.03
CA GLN A 154 -2.26 -33.24 21.34
C GLN A 154 -2.45 -32.00 20.48
N VAL A 155 -1.39 -31.21 20.24
CA VAL A 155 -1.44 -30.06 19.31
C VAL A 155 -1.82 -30.51 17.90
N ALA A 156 -1.18 -31.56 17.38
CA ALA A 156 -1.50 -32.07 16.04
C ALA A 156 -2.96 -32.56 15.93
N LYS A 157 -3.43 -33.33 16.93
CA LYS A 157 -4.84 -33.77 16.99
C LYS A 157 -5.80 -32.59 17.09
N PHE A 158 -5.46 -31.59 17.90
CA PHE A 158 -6.27 -30.38 18.07
C PHE A 158 -6.38 -29.60 16.76
N LEU A 159 -5.28 -29.31 16.08
CA LEU A 159 -5.29 -28.57 14.81
C LEU A 159 -6.12 -29.29 13.73
N VAL A 160 -5.95 -30.61 13.58
CA VAL A 160 -6.74 -31.42 12.64
C VAL A 160 -8.22 -31.44 13.04
N TRP A 161 -8.53 -31.51 14.34
CA TRP A 161 -9.90 -31.48 14.81
C TRP A 161 -10.55 -30.12 14.55
N VAL A 162 -9.86 -29.01 14.83
CA VAL A 162 -10.33 -27.63 14.53
C VAL A 162 -10.62 -27.48 13.04
N GLU A 163 -9.73 -27.96 12.18
CA GLU A 163 -9.91 -27.90 10.72
C GLU A 163 -11.18 -28.65 10.26
N ARG A 164 -11.47 -29.81 10.87
CA ARG A 164 -12.66 -30.62 10.54
C ARG A 164 -13.94 -30.12 11.19
N ASN A 165 -13.86 -29.31 12.24
CA ASN A 165 -14.98 -28.90 13.08
C ASN A 165 -15.07 -27.37 13.23
N GLN A 166 -14.84 -26.63 12.14
CA GLN A 166 -14.83 -25.15 12.15
C GLN A 166 -16.10 -24.55 12.79
N ARG A 167 -17.29 -25.01 12.38
CA ARG A 167 -18.57 -24.53 12.94
C ARG A 167 -18.70 -24.71 14.45
N SER A 168 -18.14 -25.80 14.99
CA SER A 168 -18.16 -26.06 16.43
C SER A 168 -17.20 -25.13 17.17
N MET A 169 -16.05 -24.80 16.57
CA MET A 169 -15.14 -23.79 17.12
C MET A 169 -15.74 -22.38 17.08
N ASP A 170 -16.44 -22.02 16.00
CA ASP A 170 -17.12 -20.73 15.92
C ASP A 170 -18.17 -20.59 17.03
N LEU A 171 -18.94 -21.65 17.28
CA LEU A 171 -19.92 -21.68 18.38
C LEU A 171 -19.26 -21.58 19.76
N LEU A 172 -18.15 -22.28 19.99
CA LEU A 172 -17.41 -22.17 21.24
C LEU A 172 -16.86 -20.75 21.44
N ASN A 173 -16.30 -20.16 20.39
CA ASN A 173 -15.77 -18.80 20.44
C ASN A 173 -16.86 -17.76 20.74
N THR A 174 -18.06 -17.90 20.19
CA THR A 174 -19.18 -16.99 20.51
C THR A 174 -19.70 -17.18 21.93
N MET A 175 -19.70 -18.41 22.45
CA MET A 175 -20.03 -18.67 23.85
C MET A 175 -19.03 -18.03 24.80
N PHE A 176 -17.72 -18.22 24.57
CA PHE A 176 -16.68 -17.62 25.41
C PHE A 176 -16.68 -16.09 25.34
N GLN A 177 -16.91 -15.49 24.17
CA GLN A 177 -17.04 -14.03 24.04
C GLN A 177 -18.27 -13.47 24.76
N SER A 178 -19.37 -14.25 24.80
CA SER A 178 -20.58 -13.85 25.52
C SER A 178 -20.39 -13.91 27.02
N ASP A 179 -19.64 -14.90 27.52
CA ASP A 179 -19.31 -15.04 28.95
C ASP A 179 -18.36 -13.92 29.42
N ASP A 180 -17.35 -13.55 28.62
CA ASP A 180 -16.45 -12.42 28.92
C ASP A 180 -17.17 -11.06 28.93
N ALA A 181 -18.24 -10.90 28.14
CA ALA A 181 -19.03 -9.66 28.09
C ALA A 181 -20.06 -9.55 29.23
N ALA A 182 -20.37 -10.67 29.90
CA ALA A 182 -21.30 -10.73 31.01
C ALA A 182 -20.64 -10.57 32.39
N GLN A 183 -19.31 -10.42 32.43
CA GLN A 183 -18.47 -10.31 33.63
C GLN A 183 -17.94 -8.89 33.82
#